data_AF-A0AAD5XJI8-F1
#
_entry.id   AF-A0AAD5XJI8-F1
#
_cell.length_a   1.000
_cell.length_b   1.000
_cell.length_c   1.000
_cell.angle_alpha   90.00
_cell.angle_beta   90.00
_cell.angle_gamma   90.00
#
_symmetry.space_group_name_H-M   'P 1'
#
loop_
_entity.id
_entity.type
_entity.pdbx_description
1 polymer ?
#
loop_
_entity_poly.entity_id
_entity_poly.type
_entity_poly.pdbx_seq_one_letter_code
_entity_poly.pdbx_strand_id
1 'polypeptide(L)'
;MPILASSVRGATLLAVRRSAAVRTAAPLRTKTSLIPPNVASLKELGKLQSAYPQAHPDIFRKMKYFYQHIPKGNREQKAATGFWGRYYEKYIAKDSFVPVLHFLGVMIPTGYYISYFKGGHYHPRFEFH
;
A
#
# COMPACT_ATOMS: atom_id res chain seq x y z
N MET A 1 -70.22 -2.88 39.64
CA MET A 1 -71.35 -3.83 39.68
C MET A 1 -72.44 -3.32 38.74
N PRO A 2 -72.84 -4.06 37.68
CA PRO A 2 -72.07 -5.07 36.93
C PRO A 2 -70.86 -4.40 36.21
N ILE A 3 -70.52 -4.44 34.91
CA ILE A 3 -71.04 -5.07 33.67
C ILE A 3 -69.86 -5.35 32.71
N LEU A 4 -70.04 -6.17 31.66
CA LEU A 4 -69.10 -6.33 30.53
C LEU A 4 -69.85 -6.46 29.19
N ALA A 5 -69.21 -6.06 28.09
CA ALA A 5 -69.38 -6.58 26.73
C ALA A 5 -68.13 -6.21 25.89
N SER A 6 -67.23 -7.13 25.53
CA SER A 6 -67.26 -7.99 24.33
C SER A 6 -67.38 -7.18 23.00
N SER A 7 -66.29 -7.00 22.24
CA SER A 7 -65.70 -7.95 21.28
C SER A 7 -66.41 -8.01 19.92
N VAL A 8 -65.69 -7.62 18.86
CA VAL A 8 -65.67 -8.32 17.55
C VAL A 8 -64.33 -8.03 16.85
N ARG A 9 -63.82 -9.00 16.08
CA ARG A 9 -62.63 -8.85 15.23
C ARG A 9 -63.06 -8.52 13.80
N GLY A 10 -62.36 -7.60 13.13
CA GLY A 10 -62.54 -7.32 11.71
C GLY A 10 -61.24 -6.79 11.09
N ALA A 11 -60.61 -7.58 10.23
CA ALA A 11 -59.39 -7.22 9.52
C ALA A 11 -59.62 -7.35 8.01
N THR A 12 -58.79 -6.67 7.20
CA THR A 12 -58.74 -6.76 5.70
C THR A 12 -60.03 -6.33 4.98
N LEU A 13 -60.03 -5.62 3.85
CA LEU A 13 -59.03 -5.07 2.93
C LEU A 13 -59.52 -3.64 2.51
N LEU A 14 -59.02 -2.88 1.53
CA LEU A 14 -58.17 -3.19 0.38
C LEU A 14 -57.04 -2.13 0.18
N ALA A 15 -57.04 -1.43 -0.96
CA ALA A 15 -55.97 -0.59 -1.47
C ALA A 15 -56.46 0.33 -2.63
N VAL A 16 -55.52 1.05 -3.25
CA VAL A 16 -55.59 1.76 -4.55
C VAL A 16 -56.19 3.18 -4.56
N ARG A 17 -55.30 4.17 -4.42
CA ARG A 17 -54.97 5.03 -5.58
C ARG A 17 -53.51 5.49 -5.54
N ARG A 18 -52.74 5.09 -6.56
CA ARG A 18 -51.35 5.55 -6.77
C ARG A 18 -51.37 6.78 -7.69
N SER A 19 -51.11 7.96 -7.14
CA SER A 19 -50.82 9.15 -7.97
C SER A 19 -49.33 9.16 -8.30
N ALA A 20 -48.97 8.79 -9.53
CA ALA A 20 -47.58 8.66 -9.95
C ALA A 20 -46.95 10.03 -10.26
N ALA A 21 -46.18 10.58 -9.30
CA ALA A 21 -45.26 11.69 -9.57
C ALA A 21 -43.88 11.12 -9.91
N VAL A 22 -43.61 10.89 -11.21
CA VAL A 22 -42.30 10.41 -11.70
C VAL A 22 -41.26 11.52 -11.57
N ARG A 23 -40.68 11.65 -10.38
CA ARG A 23 -39.46 12.44 -10.17
C ARG A 23 -38.28 11.60 -10.62
N THR A 24 -37.73 11.90 -11.79
CA THR A 24 -36.48 11.33 -12.30
C THR A 24 -35.29 11.81 -11.47
N ALA A 25 -35.12 11.22 -10.29
CA ALA A 25 -33.90 11.38 -9.51
C ALA A 25 -32.73 10.80 -10.31
N ALA A 26 -31.87 11.66 -10.84
CA ALA A 26 -30.65 11.23 -11.50
C ALA A 26 -29.81 10.40 -10.50
N PRO A 27 -29.34 9.19 -10.88
CA PRO A 27 -28.58 8.36 -9.98
C PRO A 27 -27.19 8.97 -9.76
N LEU A 28 -27.05 9.74 -8.67
CA LEU A 28 -25.76 10.13 -8.11
C LEU A 28 -25.02 8.85 -7.69
N ARG A 29 -24.26 8.28 -8.63
CA ARG A 29 -23.55 7.00 -8.51
C ARG A 29 -22.32 7.16 -7.61
N THR A 30 -22.54 7.45 -6.33
CA THR A 30 -21.49 7.46 -5.32
C THR A 30 -20.82 6.09 -5.31
N LYS A 31 -19.49 6.04 -5.48
CA LYS A 31 -18.71 4.79 -5.38
C LYS A 31 -18.50 4.34 -3.93
N THR A 32 -19.42 4.72 -3.04
CA THR A 32 -19.47 4.34 -1.64
C THR A 32 -20.02 2.93 -1.53
N SER A 33 -19.14 1.95 -1.30
CA SER A 33 -19.55 0.57 -1.06
C SER A 33 -20.54 0.49 0.11
N LEU A 34 -21.76 0.01 -0.17
CA LEU A 34 -22.75 -0.29 0.87
C LEU A 34 -22.37 -1.57 1.65
N ILE A 35 -21.43 -2.37 1.14
CA ILE A 35 -20.76 -3.42 1.91
C ILE A 35 -19.82 -2.70 2.89
N PRO A 36 -20.05 -2.76 4.22
CA PRO A 36 -19.17 -2.09 5.17
C PRO A 36 -17.84 -2.84 5.23
N PRO A 37 -16.69 -2.14 5.29
CA PRO A 37 -15.38 -2.77 5.26
C PRO A 37 -15.19 -3.71 6.46
N ASN A 38 -15.23 -5.02 6.19
CA ASN A 38 -15.06 -6.12 7.14
C ASN A 38 -15.91 -6.05 8.42
N VAL A 39 -17.24 -6.14 8.24
CA VAL A 39 -18.22 -6.25 9.35
C VAL A 39 -17.94 -7.40 10.32
N ALA A 40 -17.32 -8.49 9.82
CA ALA A 40 -16.95 -9.64 10.65
C ALA A 40 -15.92 -9.26 11.72
N SER A 41 -14.83 -8.58 11.32
CA SER A 41 -13.79 -8.14 12.26
C SER A 41 -14.29 -7.20 13.35
N LEU A 42 -15.25 -6.32 13.04
CA LEU A 42 -15.87 -5.43 14.03
C LEU A 42 -16.80 -6.20 14.99
N LYS A 43 -17.55 -7.18 14.47
CA LYS A 43 -18.41 -8.06 15.29
C LYS A 43 -17.60 -8.98 16.20
N GLU A 44 -16.41 -9.41 15.77
CA GLU A 44 -15.45 -10.15 16.58
C GLU A 44 -14.76 -9.25 17.61
N LEU A 45 -14.36 -8.03 17.24
CA LEU A 45 -13.73 -7.07 18.16
C LEU A 45 -14.69 -6.68 19.29
N GLY A 46 -15.96 -6.40 18.97
CA GLY A 46 -17.00 -6.14 19.97
C GLY A 46 -17.27 -7.35 20.87
N LYS A 47 -17.30 -8.56 20.32
CA LYS A 47 -17.39 -9.80 21.11
C LYS A 47 -16.21 -9.96 22.07
N LEU A 48 -14.98 -9.82 21.58
CA LEU A 48 -13.75 -9.91 22.39
C LEU A 48 -13.77 -8.89 23.53
N GLN A 49 -14.11 -7.63 23.24
CA GLN A 49 -14.22 -6.56 24.24
C GLN A 49 -15.35 -6.80 25.27
N SER A 50 -16.45 -7.47 24.88
CA SER A 50 -17.54 -7.83 25.79
C SER A 50 -17.28 -9.08 26.64
N ALA A 51 -16.56 -10.07 26.11
CA ALA A 51 -16.23 -11.31 26.80
C ALA A 51 -15.01 -11.17 27.73
N TYR A 52 -14.10 -10.26 27.38
CA TYR A 52 -12.87 -9.98 28.13
C TYR A 52 -12.66 -8.46 28.18
N PRO A 53 -13.05 -7.75 29.26
CA PRO A 53 -12.87 -6.30 29.33
C PRO A 53 -11.39 -5.86 29.30
N GLN A 54 -10.45 -6.77 29.60
CA GLN A 54 -9.01 -6.54 29.47
C GLN A 54 -8.50 -6.68 28.02
N ALA A 55 -9.31 -7.25 27.12
CA ALA A 55 -9.03 -7.41 25.68
C ALA A 55 -9.36 -6.14 24.88
N HIS A 56 -9.21 -4.96 25.48
CA HIS A 56 -9.49 -3.68 24.82
C HIS A 56 -8.56 -3.48 23.61
N PRO A 57 -9.05 -3.02 22.43
CA PRO A 57 -8.24 -2.88 21.22
C PRO A 57 -6.96 -2.06 21.43
N ASP A 58 -7.00 -1.03 22.26
CA ASP A 58 -5.83 -0.20 22.56
C ASP A 58 -4.78 -0.88 23.45
N ILE A 59 -5.19 -1.81 24.33
CA ILE A 59 -4.26 -2.59 25.15
C ILE A 59 -3.50 -3.56 24.25
N PHE A 60 -4.19 -4.30 23.36
CA PHE A 60 -3.52 -5.12 22.37
C PHE A 60 -2.66 -4.32 21.40
N ARG A 61 -3.09 -3.14 20.95
CA ARG A 61 -2.28 -2.24 20.11
C ARG A 61 -1.00 -1.83 20.83
N LYS A 62 -1.08 -1.43 22.11
CA LYS A 62 0.08 -1.07 22.94
C LYS A 62 1.01 -2.25 23.19
N MET A 63 0.48 -3.43 23.54
CA MET A 63 1.29 -4.65 23.73
C MET A 63 1.98 -5.09 22.43
N LYS A 64 1.25 -5.14 21.31
CA LYS A 64 1.81 -5.46 20.00
C LYS A 64 2.90 -4.47 19.60
N TYR A 65 2.65 -3.17 19.77
CA TYR A 65 3.64 -2.12 19.53
C TYR A 65 4.88 -2.32 20.41
N PHE A 66 4.71 -2.58 21.70
CA PHE A 66 5.79 -2.86 22.64
C PHE A 66 6.64 -4.06 22.16
N TYR A 67 6.09 -5.25 21.99
CA TYR A 67 6.88 -6.43 21.58
C TYR A 67 7.53 -6.29 20.18
N GLN A 68 6.91 -5.53 19.27
CA GLN A 68 7.53 -5.16 18.00
C GLN A 68 8.74 -4.22 18.19
N HIS A 69 8.61 -3.19 19.03
CA HIS A 69 9.59 -2.11 19.21
C HIS A 69 10.43 -2.22 20.50
N ILE A 70 10.44 -3.37 21.19
CA ILE A 70 11.49 -3.70 22.18
C ILE A 70 12.83 -3.39 21.52
N PRO A 71 13.71 -2.58 22.16
CA PRO A 71 15.00 -2.19 21.61
C PRO A 71 15.93 -3.40 21.54
N LYS A 72 15.77 -4.16 20.45
CA LYS A 72 16.74 -5.17 20.02
C LYS A 72 18.05 -4.42 19.80
N GLY A 73 19.05 -4.73 20.63
CA GLY A 73 20.36 -4.06 20.63
C GLY A 73 20.92 -3.94 19.21
N ASN A 74 21.60 -2.82 18.94
CA ASN A 74 21.85 -2.30 17.59
C ASN A 74 22.17 -3.43 16.61
N ARG A 75 21.24 -3.74 15.71
CA ARG A 75 21.45 -4.76 14.68
C ARG A 75 22.58 -4.26 13.80
N GLU A 76 23.74 -4.88 13.94
CA GLU A 76 24.86 -4.70 13.04
C GLU A 76 24.33 -4.78 11.60
N GLN A 77 24.47 -3.67 10.88
CA GLN A 77 24.12 -3.62 9.48
C GLN A 77 25.08 -4.57 8.78
N LYS A 78 24.58 -5.76 8.42
CA LYS A 78 25.40 -6.84 7.85
C LYS A 78 26.07 -6.33 6.59
N ALA A 79 27.36 -5.99 6.71
CA ALA A 79 28.16 -5.40 5.64
C ALA A 79 27.95 -6.19 4.36
N ALA A 80 27.48 -5.50 3.32
CA ALA A 80 26.75 -6.12 2.24
C ALA A 80 27.67 -7.06 1.45
N THR A 81 27.44 -8.37 1.63
CA THR A 81 28.43 -9.40 1.25
C THR A 81 28.67 -9.49 -0.25
N GLY A 82 27.64 -9.17 -1.06
CA GLY A 82 27.68 -9.17 -2.52
C GLY A 82 28.42 -7.97 -3.13
N PHE A 83 28.97 -8.16 -4.33
CA PHE A 83 29.81 -7.19 -5.06
C PHE A 83 29.21 -5.77 -5.13
N TRP A 84 27.96 -5.65 -5.58
CA TRP A 84 27.24 -4.38 -5.67
C TRP A 84 27.06 -3.69 -4.31
N GLY A 85 26.83 -4.47 -3.25
CA GLY A 85 26.70 -3.97 -1.88
C GLY A 85 28.00 -3.31 -1.40
N ARG A 86 29.13 -4.00 -1.56
CA ARG A 86 30.46 -3.44 -1.24
C ARG A 86 30.78 -2.19 -2.06
N TYR A 87 30.39 -2.14 -3.34
CA TYR A 87 30.56 -0.93 -4.16
C TYR A 87 29.72 0.24 -3.63
N TYR A 88 28.46 -0.02 -3.29
CA TYR A 88 27.55 0.97 -2.71
C TYR A 88 28.09 1.50 -1.38
N GLU A 89 28.43 0.63 -0.43
CA GLU A 89 29.00 1.01 0.88
C GLU A 89 30.32 1.77 0.78
N LYS A 90 31.16 1.47 -0.23
CA LYS A 90 32.47 2.09 -0.39
C LYS A 90 32.41 3.47 -1.04
N TYR A 91 31.50 3.70 -1.98
CA TYR A 91 31.50 4.91 -2.81
C TYR A 91 30.19 5.71 -2.81
N ILE A 92 29.02 5.06 -2.76
CA ILE A 92 27.72 5.73 -2.87
C ILE A 92 27.23 6.16 -1.48
N ALA A 93 27.28 5.28 -0.47
CA ALA A 93 26.92 5.58 0.92
C ALA A 93 27.86 6.57 1.64
N LYS A 94 28.80 7.18 0.91
CA LYS A 94 29.80 8.14 1.38
C LYS A 94 29.88 9.38 0.47
N ASP A 95 28.88 9.57 -0.40
CA ASP A 95 28.77 10.66 -1.38
C ASP A 95 30.07 10.97 -2.15
N SER A 96 30.78 9.90 -2.55
CA SER A 96 32.06 10.03 -3.23
C SER A 96 31.86 10.38 -4.71
N PHE A 97 32.74 11.21 -5.27
CA PHE A 97 32.79 11.48 -6.72
C PHE A 97 33.26 10.25 -7.55
N VAL A 98 33.82 9.24 -6.89
CA VAL A 98 34.43 8.07 -7.53
C VAL A 98 33.52 7.29 -8.52
N PRO A 99 32.20 7.14 -8.32
CA PRO A 99 31.32 6.51 -9.32
C PRO A 99 31.21 7.31 -10.62
N VAL A 100 31.26 8.64 -10.56
CA VAL A 100 31.29 9.50 -11.75
C VAL A 100 32.57 9.27 -12.55
N LEU A 101 33.71 9.15 -11.86
CA LEU A 101 34.99 8.82 -12.48
C LEU A 101 34.99 7.41 -13.10
N HIS A 102 34.36 6.41 -12.47
CA HIS A 102 34.17 5.08 -13.07
C HIS A 102 33.31 5.15 -14.34
N PHE A 103 32.23 5.94 -14.32
CA PHE A 103 31.35 6.12 -15.49
C PHE A 103 32.10 6.75 -16.68
N LEU A 104 32.85 7.84 -16.45
CA LEU A 104 33.71 8.44 -17.49
C LEU A 104 34.79 7.45 -17.98
N GLY A 105 35.43 6.74 -17.05
CA GLY A 105 36.48 5.76 -17.34
C GLY A 105 36.02 4.56 -18.19
N VAL A 106 34.72 4.24 -18.19
CA VAL A 106 34.12 3.25 -19.10
C VAL A 106 33.62 3.92 -20.39
N MET A 107 32.97 5.08 -20.30
CA MET A 107 32.34 5.74 -21.46
C MET A 107 33.36 6.24 -22.49
N ILE A 108 34.51 6.78 -22.06
CA ILE A 108 35.54 7.30 -22.97
C ILE A 108 36.12 6.18 -23.88
N PRO A 109 36.68 5.07 -23.35
CA PRO A 109 37.20 4.00 -24.21
C PRO A 109 36.10 3.28 -24.99
N THR A 110 34.89 3.14 -24.44
CA THR A 110 33.74 2.57 -25.18
C THR A 110 33.34 3.45 -26.36
N GLY A 111 33.31 4.78 -26.17
CA GLY A 111 33.06 5.75 -27.24
C GLY A 111 34.14 5.73 -28.31
N TYR A 112 35.41 5.65 -27.92
CA TYR A 112 36.53 5.47 -28.86
C TYR A 112 36.41 4.17 -29.66
N TYR A 113 36.17 3.03 -28.99
CA TYR A 113 35.99 1.72 -29.62
C TYR A 113 34.84 1.73 -30.65
N ILE A 114 33.67 2.25 -30.26
CA ILE A 114 32.52 2.37 -31.17
C ILE A 114 32.84 3.29 -32.36
N SER A 115 33.58 4.38 -32.13
CA SER A 115 33.96 5.32 -33.20
C SER A 115 34.97 4.71 -34.17
N TYR A 116 35.96 3.95 -33.67
CA TYR A 116 36.97 3.25 -34.47
C TYR A 116 36.33 2.28 -35.47
N PHE A 117 35.37 1.47 -35.02
CA PHE A 117 34.69 0.51 -35.92
C PHE A 117 33.58 1.13 -36.78
N LYS A 118 32.93 2.23 -36.34
CA LYS A 118 31.85 2.88 -37.12
C LYS A 118 32.31 3.98 -38.07
N GLY A 119 33.48 4.59 -37.86
CA GLY A 119 34.02 5.65 -38.72
C GLY A 119 34.53 5.15 -40.09
N GLY A 120 34.58 3.83 -40.27
CA GLY A 120 35.31 3.21 -41.37
C GLY A 120 36.82 3.20 -41.12
N HIS A 121 37.53 2.28 -41.77
CA HIS A 121 38.97 2.13 -41.64
C HIS A 121 39.72 3.25 -42.40
N TYR A 122 39.68 4.47 -41.86
CA TYR A 122 40.55 5.56 -42.26
C TYR A 122 41.98 5.21 -41.82
N HIS A 123 42.69 4.48 -42.67
CA HIS A 123 44.14 4.38 -42.66
C HIS A 123 44.71 5.58 -43.45
N PRO A 124 45.07 6.70 -42.81
CA PRO A 124 46.00 7.63 -43.45
C PRO A 124 47.28 6.86 -43.79
N ARG A 125 47.85 7.09 -44.98
CA ARG A 125 49.08 6.42 -45.45
C ARG A 125 50.34 7.05 -44.82
N PHE A 126 50.25 7.40 -43.54
CA PHE A 126 51.25 8.10 -42.78
C PHE A 126 51.55 7.29 -41.52
N GLU A 127 52.70 6.64 -41.53
CA GLU A 127 53.30 6.08 -40.33
C GLU A 127 53.78 7.23 -39.46
N PHE A 128 53.34 7.27 -38.20
CA PHE A 128 53.88 8.18 -37.21
C PHE A 128 55.12 7.51 -36.60
N HIS A 129 56.30 7.95 -37.05
CA HIS A 129 57.60 7.61 -36.47
C HIS A 129 57.85 8.35 -35.15
#